data_AF-A0A949Z8E1-F1
#
_entry.id   AF-A0A949Z8E1-F1
#
_cell.length_a   1.000
_cell.length_b   1.000
_cell.length_c   1.000
_cell.angle_alpha   90.00
_cell.angle_beta   90.00
_cell.angle_gamma   90.00
#
_symmetry.space_group_name_H-M   'P 1'
#
loop_
_entity.id
_entity.type
_entity.pdbx_description
1 polymer ?
#
loop_
_entity_poly.entity_id
_entity_poly.type
_entity_poly.pdbx_seq_one_letter_code
_entity_poly.pdbx_strand_id
1 'polypeptide(L)'
;MSIFRRKSAPTTVEPVTALLCQERGCANYNAAECAYRDRRGRACRATFCPEHSVVFDNARYCRRHAGTMRALGSRGQVRSGLPDLNNRGPSLVNFICGHLDATVTALLQSIARPEERVLGDSEVTMAFDPDRNPRWERSWKLVESTGVVVKVTAFVEEKRDSVVTVRVGSELVAEGVPPWIQHRMNGDKVAPEVEQSERALFYRYLEENITAAVNQVRERSDHPTWV
;
A
#
# COMPACT_ATOMS: atom_id res chain seq x y z
N MET A 1 -15.22 43.63 26.84
CA MET A 1 -14.16 42.89 27.55
C MET A 1 -14.57 41.43 27.62
N SER A 2 -13.98 40.55 26.80
CA SER A 2 -14.30 39.12 26.77
C SER A 2 -13.17 38.35 27.46
N ILE A 3 -13.43 37.82 28.65
CA ILE A 3 -12.47 37.05 29.45
C ILE A 3 -12.83 35.56 29.32
N PHE A 4 -12.54 34.97 28.16
CA PHE A 4 -12.56 33.52 28.01
C PHE A 4 -11.13 33.00 27.99
N ARG A 5 -10.62 32.69 29.19
CA ARG A 5 -9.35 32.00 29.39
C ARG A 5 -9.55 30.53 28.96
N ARG A 6 -9.11 30.16 27.76
CA ARG A 6 -9.04 28.75 27.35
C ARG A 6 -8.17 28.00 28.35
N LYS A 7 -8.75 27.04 29.08
CA LYS A 7 -7.97 26.02 29.82
C LYS A 7 -7.22 25.19 28.78
N SER A 8 -5.90 25.13 28.91
CA SER A 8 -5.07 24.18 28.17
C SER A 8 -5.60 22.77 28.44
N ALA A 9 -5.78 21.98 27.38
CA ALA A 9 -6.09 20.56 27.53
C ALA A 9 -4.99 19.90 28.38
N PRO A 10 -5.32 19.00 29.32
CA PRO A 10 -4.31 18.27 30.06
C PRO A 10 -3.46 17.49 29.08
N THR A 11 -2.15 17.75 29.08
CA THR A 11 -1.18 16.89 28.40
C THR A 11 -1.28 15.52 29.08
N THR A 12 -1.92 14.56 28.41
CA THR A 12 -1.94 13.18 28.87
C THR A 12 -0.49 12.71 28.87
N VAL A 13 0.14 12.70 30.05
CA VAL A 13 1.47 12.12 30.22
C VAL A 13 1.27 10.62 30.03
N GLU A 14 1.76 10.09 28.91
CA GLU A 14 1.72 8.66 28.68
C GLU A 14 2.43 7.94 29.84
N PRO A 15 1.85 6.87 30.39
CA PRO A 15 2.45 6.14 31.48
C PRO A 15 3.83 5.64 31.05
N VAL A 16 4.85 5.97 31.84
CA VAL A 16 6.20 5.44 31.64
C VAL A 16 6.14 3.94 31.86
N THR A 17 6.43 3.17 30.81
CA THR A 17 6.57 1.71 30.92
C THR A 17 8.01 1.34 31.31
N ALA A 18 8.24 0.07 31.63
CA ALA A 18 9.58 -0.50 31.82
C ALA A 18 9.98 -1.42 30.65
N LEU A 19 9.32 -1.26 29.50
CA LEU A 19 9.54 -2.11 28.32
C LEU A 19 10.63 -1.52 27.43
N LEU A 20 11.60 -2.35 27.05
CA LEU A 20 12.65 -1.94 26.13
C LEU A 20 12.10 -1.76 24.71
N CYS A 21 12.54 -0.69 24.05
CA CYS A 21 12.31 -0.47 22.63
C CYS A 21 13.06 -1.51 21.78
N GLN A 22 12.36 -2.12 20.81
CA GLN A 22 12.96 -3.12 19.91
C GLN A 22 13.65 -2.51 18.68
N GLU A 23 13.67 -1.18 18.52
CA GLU A 23 14.47 -0.56 17.46
C GLU A 23 15.96 -0.79 17.76
N ARG A 24 16.69 -1.27 16.75
CA ARG A 24 18.11 -1.60 16.88
C ARG A 24 18.91 -0.38 17.35
N GLY A 25 19.61 -0.54 18.48
CA GLY A 25 20.45 0.51 19.07
C GLY A 25 19.71 1.52 19.94
N CYS A 26 18.39 1.38 20.13
CA CYS A 26 17.63 2.23 21.04
C CYS A 26 17.70 1.67 22.47
N ALA A 27 18.07 2.52 23.44
CA ALA A 27 18.12 2.17 24.87
C ALA A 27 16.93 2.72 25.68
N ASN A 28 15.85 3.13 25.00
CA ASN A 28 14.68 3.72 25.65
C ASN A 28 13.79 2.61 26.26
N TYR A 29 13.44 2.76 27.55
CA TYR A 29 12.63 1.81 28.32
C TYR A 29 11.15 2.22 28.45
N ASN A 30 10.74 3.30 27.80
CA ASN A 30 9.35 3.72 27.73
C ASN A 30 8.69 3.21 26.43
N ALA A 31 8.73 1.90 26.17
CA ALA A 31 8.09 1.29 25.00
C ALA A 31 6.67 0.80 25.28
N ALA A 32 5.82 0.79 24.25
CA ALA A 32 4.50 0.15 24.34
C ALA A 32 4.35 -0.90 23.24
N GLU A 33 3.51 -1.91 23.50
CA GLU A 33 3.16 -2.91 22.51
C GLU A 33 2.40 -2.28 21.34
N CYS A 34 2.66 -2.80 20.14
CA CYS A 34 1.92 -2.45 18.95
C CYS A 34 0.43 -2.84 19.10
N ALA A 35 -0.47 -1.88 18.87
CA ALA A 35 -1.92 -2.08 18.98
C ALA A 35 -2.51 -3.03 17.92
N TYR A 36 -1.73 -3.44 16.91
CA TYR A 36 -2.22 -4.25 15.81
C TYR A 36 -2.68 -5.64 16.26
N ARG A 37 -3.90 -6.01 15.85
CA ARG A 37 -4.46 -7.36 15.97
C ARG A 37 -4.97 -7.80 14.61
N ASP A 38 -4.57 -8.98 14.16
CA ASP A 38 -5.05 -9.49 12.87
C ASP A 38 -6.51 -9.95 12.92
N ARG A 39 -7.05 -10.37 11.77
CA ARG A 39 -8.43 -10.90 11.67
C ARG A 39 -8.75 -12.03 12.65
N ARG A 40 -7.74 -12.83 13.03
CA ARG A 40 -7.85 -13.95 13.96
C ARG A 40 -7.67 -13.53 15.43
N GLY A 41 -7.43 -12.24 15.69
CA GLY A 41 -7.22 -11.69 17.02
C GLY A 41 -5.80 -11.83 17.55
N ARG A 42 -4.85 -12.32 16.75
CA ARG A 42 -3.44 -12.44 17.17
C ARG A 42 -2.83 -11.04 17.27
N ALA A 43 -2.28 -10.73 18.45
CA ALA A 43 -1.65 -9.44 18.71
C ALA A 43 -0.20 -9.42 18.23
N CYS A 44 0.23 -8.26 17.72
CA CYS A 44 1.65 -7.97 17.56
C CYS A 44 2.29 -7.76 18.94
N ARG A 45 3.37 -8.48 19.22
CA ARG A 45 4.12 -8.36 20.48
C ARG A 45 5.31 -7.40 20.38
N ALA A 46 5.40 -6.65 19.29
CA ALA A 46 6.53 -5.74 19.09
C ALA A 46 6.36 -4.51 19.98
N THR A 47 7.44 -4.10 20.65
CA THR A 47 7.43 -2.96 21.58
C THR A 47 8.31 -1.83 21.05
N PHE A 48 7.75 -0.63 20.96
CA PHE A 48 8.47 0.55 20.48
C PHE A 48 8.19 1.78 21.35
N CYS A 49 9.22 2.57 21.61
CA CYS A 49 9.09 3.85 22.31
C CYS A 49 8.36 4.89 21.45
N PRO A 50 7.97 6.04 22.00
CA PRO A 50 7.28 7.09 21.25
C PRO A 50 8.00 7.57 19.99
N GLU A 51 9.33 7.52 19.95
CA GLU A 51 10.14 7.92 18.79
C GLU A 51 10.15 6.88 17.66
N HIS A 52 9.96 5.59 17.99
CA HIS A 52 10.07 4.49 17.03
C HIS A 52 8.72 3.82 16.70
N SER A 53 7.65 4.38 17.22
CA SER A 53 6.28 3.97 16.92
C SER A 53 5.55 5.07 16.17
N VAL A 54 4.43 4.72 15.56
CA VAL A 54 3.58 5.64 14.83
C VAL A 54 2.21 5.62 15.47
N VAL A 55 1.69 6.80 15.78
CA VAL A 55 0.29 6.95 16.21
C VAL A 55 -0.58 7.12 14.97
N PHE A 56 -1.60 6.28 14.85
CA PHE A 56 -2.61 6.35 13.80
C PHE A 56 -3.96 6.05 14.44
N ASP A 57 -4.96 6.91 14.20
CA ASP A 57 -6.29 6.80 14.79
C ASP A 57 -6.28 6.54 16.31
N ASN A 58 -5.51 7.37 17.04
CA ASN A 58 -5.33 7.31 18.48
C ASN A 58 -4.78 5.98 19.04
N ALA A 59 -4.21 5.12 18.19
CA ALA A 59 -3.54 3.89 18.58
C ALA A 59 -2.07 3.89 18.14
N ARG A 60 -1.21 3.29 18.96
CA ARG A 60 0.25 3.22 18.72
C ARG A 60 0.62 1.92 18.01
N TYR A 61 1.29 2.02 16.88
CA TYR A 61 1.71 0.89 16.06
C TYR A 61 3.22 0.87 15.86
N CYS A 62 3.78 -0.32 15.65
CA CYS A 62 5.12 -0.43 15.07
C CYS A 62 5.11 0.14 13.63
N ARG A 63 6.26 0.60 13.12
CA ARG A 63 6.40 1.16 11.76
C ARG A 63 5.77 0.28 10.68
N ARG A 64 5.90 -1.04 10.82
CA ARG A 64 5.31 -2.04 9.92
C ARG A 64 3.78 -1.97 9.93
N HIS A 65 3.14 -2.19 11.07
CA HIS A 65 1.67 -2.24 11.14
C HIS A 65 1.06 -0.86 10.94
N ALA A 66 1.77 0.22 11.26
CA ALA A 66 1.36 1.56 10.87
C ALA A 66 1.25 1.72 9.34
N GLY A 67 2.20 1.18 8.59
CA GLY A 67 2.14 1.13 7.14
C GLY A 67 0.94 0.32 6.63
N THR A 68 0.54 -0.74 7.33
CA THR A 68 -0.65 -1.53 7.01
C THR A 68 -1.93 -0.75 7.28
N MET A 69 -2.05 -0.12 8.46
CA MET A 69 -3.23 0.67 8.82
C MET A 69 -3.41 1.88 7.89
N ARG A 70 -2.33 2.56 7.52
CA ARG A 70 -2.36 3.64 6.52
C ARG A 70 -2.82 3.16 5.15
N ALA A 71 -2.36 1.97 4.72
CA ALA A 71 -2.76 1.40 3.44
C ALA A 71 -4.25 1.08 3.40
N LEU A 72 -4.82 0.59 4.51
CA LEU A 72 -6.23 0.23 4.60
C LEU A 72 -7.16 1.43 4.86
N GLY A 73 -6.64 2.51 5.45
CA GLY A 73 -7.45 3.68 5.79
C GLY A 73 -8.66 3.31 6.65
N SER A 74 -9.84 3.76 6.23
CA SER A 74 -11.12 3.46 6.90
C SER A 74 -11.43 1.96 7.00
N ARG A 75 -10.95 1.14 6.04
CA ARG A 75 -11.13 -0.32 6.07
C ARG A 75 -10.35 -0.99 7.20
N GLY A 76 -9.32 -0.33 7.73
CA GLY A 76 -8.56 -0.79 8.89
C GLY A 76 -9.40 -0.87 10.18
N GLN A 77 -10.59 -0.26 10.22
CA GLN A 77 -11.48 -0.31 11.37
C GLN A 77 -12.22 -1.65 11.51
N VAL A 78 -12.34 -2.41 10.42
CA VAL A 78 -13.10 -3.66 10.39
C VAL A 78 -12.14 -4.84 10.56
N ARG A 79 -12.18 -5.49 11.74
CA ARG A 79 -11.23 -6.58 12.08
C ARG A 79 -11.19 -7.72 11.05
N SER A 80 -12.34 -8.12 10.50
CA SER A 80 -12.41 -9.20 9.50
C SER A 80 -11.67 -8.87 8.20
N GLY A 81 -11.47 -7.57 7.92
CA GLY A 81 -10.72 -7.07 6.77
C GLY A 81 -9.24 -6.83 7.05
N LEU A 82 -8.70 -7.20 8.22
CA LEU A 82 -7.29 -7.02 8.55
C LEU A 82 -6.41 -8.18 8.05
N PRO A 83 -5.22 -7.90 7.50
CA PRO A 83 -4.27 -8.95 7.10
C PRO A 83 -3.78 -9.76 8.30
N ASP A 84 -3.34 -10.97 8.02
CA ASP A 84 -2.63 -11.79 9.01
C ASP A 84 -1.39 -11.05 9.54
N LEU A 85 -1.04 -11.30 10.81
CA LEU A 85 -0.01 -10.54 11.54
C LEU A 85 1.29 -10.32 10.75
N ASN A 86 1.69 -11.34 9.99
CA ASN A 86 2.93 -11.37 9.22
C ASN A 86 2.77 -11.10 7.72
N ASN A 87 1.57 -10.87 7.23
CA ASN A 87 1.36 -10.50 5.83
C ASN A 87 1.76 -9.02 5.59
N ARG A 88 2.43 -8.73 4.48
CA ARG A 88 2.87 -7.38 4.10
C ARG A 88 2.17 -6.82 2.86
N GLY A 89 1.22 -7.56 2.29
CA GLY A 89 0.53 -7.25 1.04
C GLY A 89 -0.03 -5.83 0.98
N PRO A 90 -0.86 -5.37 1.94
CA PRO A 90 -1.44 -4.03 1.86
C PRO A 90 -0.41 -2.92 1.85
N SER A 91 0.60 -3.02 2.71
CA SER A 91 1.67 -2.04 2.79
C SER A 91 2.49 -1.99 1.51
N LEU A 92 2.75 -3.15 0.90
CA LEU A 92 3.48 -3.25 -0.35
C LEU A 92 2.67 -2.65 -1.51
N VAL A 93 1.40 -3.02 -1.66
CA VAL A 93 0.50 -2.44 -2.68
C VAL A 93 0.44 -0.92 -2.52
N ASN A 94 0.22 -0.43 -1.31
CA ASN A 94 0.13 1.00 -1.08
C ASN A 94 1.44 1.74 -1.41
N PHE A 95 2.59 1.13 -1.11
CA PHE A 95 3.89 1.72 -1.43
C PHE A 95 4.13 1.79 -2.94
N ILE A 96 3.87 0.70 -3.67
CA ILE A 96 4.00 0.67 -5.13
C ILE A 96 3.01 1.64 -5.78
N CYS A 97 1.75 1.61 -5.38
CA CYS A 97 0.73 2.50 -5.93
C CYS A 97 1.03 3.96 -5.64
N GLY A 98 1.54 4.30 -4.45
CA GLY A 98 1.96 5.67 -4.14
C GLY A 98 3.08 6.17 -5.05
N HIS A 99 3.97 5.29 -5.52
CA HIS A 99 4.98 5.66 -6.51
C HIS A 99 4.39 5.82 -7.92
N LEU A 100 3.55 4.88 -8.34
CA LEU A 100 2.98 4.84 -9.69
C LEU A 100 1.85 5.86 -9.91
N ASP A 101 1.26 6.42 -8.85
CA ASP A 101 0.01 7.18 -8.91
C ASP A 101 0.05 8.32 -9.92
N ALA A 102 1.09 9.16 -9.86
CA ALA A 102 1.23 10.29 -10.77
C ALA A 102 1.40 9.84 -12.23
N THR A 103 2.26 8.86 -12.47
CA THR A 103 2.55 8.32 -13.82
C THR A 103 1.30 7.68 -14.44
N VAL A 104 0.63 6.79 -13.72
CA VAL A 104 -0.56 6.08 -14.22
C VAL A 104 -1.73 7.03 -14.41
N THR A 105 -1.93 7.99 -13.49
CA THR A 105 -2.98 9.00 -13.63
C THR A 105 -2.76 9.87 -14.86
N ALA A 106 -1.53 10.37 -15.07
CA ALA A 106 -1.19 11.19 -16.22
C ALA A 106 -1.34 10.41 -17.55
N LEU A 107 -0.93 9.13 -17.57
CA LEU A 107 -1.12 8.25 -18.71
C LEU A 107 -2.60 8.10 -19.05
N LEU A 108 -3.45 7.74 -18.09
CA LEU A 108 -4.88 7.58 -18.33
C LEU A 108 -5.55 8.90 -18.75
N GLN A 109 -5.11 10.04 -18.21
CA GLN A 109 -5.58 11.36 -18.63
C GLN A 109 -5.17 11.70 -20.06
N SER A 110 -3.97 11.31 -20.50
CA SER A 110 -3.47 11.60 -21.85
C SER A 110 -4.24 10.87 -22.95
N ILE A 111 -4.83 9.72 -22.64
CA ILE A 111 -5.64 8.93 -23.59
C ILE A 111 -7.16 9.15 -23.42
N ALA A 112 -7.57 9.94 -22.42
CA ALA A 112 -8.97 10.18 -22.11
C ALA A 112 -9.67 11.02 -23.18
N ARG A 113 -10.88 10.62 -23.57
CA ARG A 113 -11.81 11.43 -24.35
C ARG A 113 -12.53 12.45 -23.47
N PRO A 114 -13.14 13.51 -24.04
CA PRO A 114 -13.79 14.58 -23.28
C PRO A 114 -14.84 14.12 -22.24
N GLU A 115 -15.55 13.03 -22.52
CA GLU A 115 -16.59 12.44 -21.66
C GLU A 115 -16.04 11.47 -20.60
N GLU A 116 -14.78 11.04 -20.73
CA GLU A 116 -14.14 10.07 -19.85
C GLU A 116 -13.48 10.76 -18.64
N ARG A 117 -13.35 10.03 -17.53
CA ARG A 117 -12.74 10.52 -16.29
C ARG A 117 -11.83 9.49 -15.66
N VAL A 118 -10.75 9.96 -15.04
CA VAL A 118 -9.84 9.10 -14.28
C VAL A 118 -10.25 9.07 -12.81
N LEU A 119 -10.39 7.87 -12.26
CA LEU A 119 -10.66 7.60 -10.86
C LEU A 119 -9.54 6.72 -10.29
N GLY A 120 -9.03 7.06 -9.10
CA GLY A 120 -8.03 6.27 -8.39
C GLY A 120 -8.55 5.82 -7.03
N ASP A 121 -8.34 4.56 -6.68
CA ASP A 121 -8.63 4.07 -5.33
C ASP A 121 -7.60 4.65 -4.35
N SER A 122 -8.05 5.33 -3.29
CA SER A 122 -7.18 5.92 -2.26
C SER A 122 -6.72 4.93 -1.18
N GLU A 123 -7.45 3.83 -1.02
CA GLU A 123 -7.21 2.81 0.01
C GLU A 123 -7.07 1.42 -0.63
N VAL A 124 -6.24 0.58 -0.02
CA VAL A 124 -6.09 -0.82 -0.40
C VAL A 124 -7.33 -1.61 0.01
N THR A 125 -7.84 -2.41 -0.91
CA THR A 125 -9.00 -3.28 -0.68
C THR A 125 -8.61 -4.75 -0.78
N MET A 126 -9.28 -5.60 0.00
CA MET A 126 -9.20 -7.05 -0.17
C MET A 126 -10.12 -7.48 -1.32
N ALA A 127 -9.57 -8.22 -2.27
CA ALA A 127 -10.29 -8.86 -3.35
C ALA A 127 -9.97 -10.37 -3.37
N PHE A 128 -10.67 -11.10 -4.22
CA PHE A 128 -10.48 -12.53 -4.42
C PHE A 128 -10.26 -12.83 -5.90
N ASP A 129 -9.34 -13.74 -6.19
CA ASP A 129 -9.22 -14.32 -7.53
C ASP A 129 -10.37 -15.33 -7.80
N PRO A 130 -10.49 -15.90 -9.02
CA PRO A 130 -11.51 -16.90 -9.34
C PRO A 130 -11.48 -18.15 -8.44
N ASP A 131 -10.30 -18.52 -7.94
CA ASP A 131 -10.08 -19.65 -7.03
C ASP A 131 -10.32 -19.28 -5.56
N ARG A 132 -10.84 -18.07 -5.30
CA ARG A 132 -11.10 -17.49 -3.97
C ARG A 132 -9.85 -17.32 -3.11
N ASN A 133 -8.67 -17.21 -3.70
CA ASN A 133 -7.49 -16.78 -2.97
C ASN A 133 -7.57 -15.27 -2.70
N PRO A 134 -7.34 -14.83 -1.45
CA PRO A 134 -7.36 -13.41 -1.11
C PRO A 134 -6.13 -12.70 -1.69
N ARG A 135 -6.37 -11.48 -2.17
CA ARG A 135 -5.34 -10.55 -2.62
C ARG A 135 -5.67 -9.13 -2.17
N TRP A 136 -4.65 -8.31 -2.09
CA TRP A 136 -4.76 -6.89 -1.75
C TRP A 136 -4.56 -6.08 -3.01
N GLU A 137 -5.44 -5.15 -3.32
CA GLU A 137 -5.38 -4.38 -4.56
C GLU A 137 -5.71 -2.90 -4.38
N ARG A 138 -5.13 -2.07 -5.27
CA ARG A 138 -5.55 -0.69 -5.59
C ARG A 138 -5.61 -0.56 -7.10
N SER A 139 -6.54 0.25 -7.58
CA SER A 139 -6.73 0.44 -9.02
C SER A 139 -6.85 1.90 -9.41
N TRP A 140 -6.48 2.17 -10.66
CA TRP A 140 -6.86 3.36 -11.42
C TRP A 140 -7.82 2.93 -12.53
N LYS A 141 -8.80 3.78 -12.82
CA LYS A 141 -9.87 3.49 -13.77
C LYS A 141 -10.07 4.71 -14.66
N LEU A 142 -10.08 4.50 -15.97
CA LEU A 142 -10.69 5.43 -16.92
C LEU A 142 -12.14 4.99 -17.08
N VAL A 143 -13.09 5.88 -16.81
CA VAL A 143 -14.54 5.56 -16.81
C VAL A 143 -15.31 6.53 -17.69
N GLU A 144 -16.43 6.06 -18.21
CA GLU A 144 -17.44 6.85 -18.91
C GLU A 144 -18.84 6.57 -18.31
N SER A 145 -19.89 7.11 -18.92
CA SER A 145 -21.28 6.94 -18.44
C SER A 145 -21.75 5.48 -18.42
N THR A 146 -21.20 4.62 -19.28
CA THR A 146 -21.60 3.20 -19.39
C THR A 146 -20.79 2.26 -18.50
N GLY A 147 -19.63 2.70 -17.98
CA GLY A 147 -18.79 1.86 -17.13
C GLY A 147 -17.29 2.16 -17.21
N VAL A 148 -16.50 1.13 -16.95
CA VAL A 148 -15.03 1.21 -16.94
C VAL A 148 -14.49 0.93 -18.33
N VAL A 149 -13.74 1.87 -18.89
CA VAL A 149 -13.07 1.76 -20.20
C VAL A 149 -11.73 1.06 -20.04
N VAL A 150 -10.89 1.53 -19.11
CA VAL A 150 -9.58 0.94 -18.79
C VAL A 150 -9.47 0.81 -17.27
N LYS A 151 -9.00 -0.33 -16.79
CA LYS A 151 -8.68 -0.55 -15.38
C LYS A 151 -7.23 -0.99 -15.25
N VAL A 152 -6.41 -0.21 -14.54
CA VAL A 152 -5.07 -0.63 -14.12
C VAL A 152 -5.16 -1.06 -12.67
N THR A 153 -4.75 -2.28 -12.34
CA THR A 153 -4.79 -2.83 -10.97
C THR A 153 -3.42 -3.33 -10.58
N ALA A 154 -2.86 -2.79 -9.50
CA ALA A 154 -1.70 -3.37 -8.83
C ALA A 154 -2.19 -4.15 -7.60
N PHE A 155 -1.68 -5.37 -7.44
CA PHE A 155 -2.09 -6.25 -6.35
C PHE A 155 -0.96 -7.14 -5.86
N VAL A 156 -1.17 -7.68 -4.66
CA VAL A 156 -0.30 -8.67 -4.01
C VAL A 156 -1.20 -9.77 -3.46
N GLU A 157 -0.95 -11.00 -3.85
CA GLU A 157 -1.64 -12.17 -3.31
C GLU A 157 -1.21 -12.44 -1.87
N GLU A 158 -2.15 -12.88 -1.02
CA GLU A 158 -1.84 -13.16 0.37
C GLU A 158 -0.84 -14.32 0.55
N LYS A 159 -0.88 -15.31 -0.34
CA LYS A 159 0.05 -16.45 -0.35
C LYS A 159 1.44 -16.10 -0.88
N ARG A 160 1.57 -15.03 -1.68
CA ARG A 160 2.80 -14.55 -2.30
C ARG A 160 3.02 -13.08 -1.95
N ASP A 161 3.06 -12.78 -0.65
CA ASP A 161 2.99 -11.40 -0.12
C ASP A 161 4.21 -10.50 -0.39
N SER A 162 5.18 -11.02 -1.15
CA SER A 162 6.41 -10.37 -1.60
C SER A 162 6.43 -10.11 -3.11
N VAL A 163 5.44 -10.61 -3.85
CA VAL A 163 5.33 -10.47 -5.31
C VAL A 163 4.31 -9.39 -5.62
N VAL A 164 4.73 -8.39 -6.40
CA VAL A 164 3.85 -7.36 -6.95
C VAL A 164 3.39 -7.80 -8.32
N THR A 165 2.09 -7.73 -8.55
CA THR A 165 1.47 -8.09 -9.81
C THR A 165 0.65 -6.91 -10.33
N VAL A 166 0.76 -6.60 -11.63
CA VAL A 166 0.01 -5.53 -12.28
C VAL A 166 -0.79 -6.07 -13.44
N ARG A 167 -2.06 -5.65 -13.52
CA ARG A 167 -2.98 -5.98 -14.60
C ARG A 167 -3.53 -4.73 -15.26
N VAL A 168 -3.78 -4.82 -16.57
CA VAL A 168 -4.59 -3.86 -17.33
C VAL A 168 -5.79 -4.60 -17.88
N GLY A 169 -6.98 -4.30 -17.36
CA GLY A 169 -8.19 -5.08 -17.58
C GLY A 169 -8.04 -6.52 -17.08
N SER A 170 -8.11 -7.48 -18.01
CA SER A 170 -7.91 -8.91 -17.71
C SER A 170 -6.45 -9.37 -17.81
N GLU A 171 -5.60 -8.59 -18.47
CA GLU A 171 -4.26 -8.99 -18.88
C GLU A 171 -3.22 -8.75 -17.78
N LEU A 172 -2.37 -9.75 -17.53
CA LEU A 172 -1.20 -9.64 -16.67
C LEU A 172 -0.08 -8.95 -17.46
N VAL A 173 0.33 -7.77 -17.01
CA VAL A 173 1.31 -6.95 -17.75
C VAL A 173 2.68 -6.91 -17.07
N ALA A 174 2.71 -7.11 -15.75
CA ALA A 174 3.95 -7.19 -15.01
C ALA A 174 3.79 -8.05 -13.75
N GLU A 175 4.84 -8.78 -13.40
CA GLU A 175 4.94 -9.50 -12.12
C GLU A 175 6.40 -9.50 -11.66
N GLY A 176 6.66 -9.23 -10.39
CA GLY A 176 8.01 -9.29 -9.86
C GLY A 176 8.13 -9.05 -8.36
N VAL A 177 9.22 -9.54 -7.78
CA VAL A 177 9.62 -9.23 -6.41
C VAL A 177 10.45 -7.94 -6.45
N PRO A 178 10.07 -6.89 -5.69
CA PRO A 178 10.89 -5.68 -5.63
C PRO A 178 12.30 -5.99 -5.11
N PRO A 179 13.37 -5.41 -5.70
CA PRO A 179 14.76 -5.78 -5.37
C PRO A 179 15.12 -5.65 -3.88
N TRP A 180 14.64 -4.60 -3.19
CA TRP A 180 14.88 -4.41 -1.75
C TRP A 180 14.16 -5.44 -0.85
N ILE A 181 13.14 -6.13 -1.38
CA ILE A 181 12.52 -7.27 -0.70
C ILE A 181 13.36 -8.51 -0.95
N GLN A 182 13.80 -8.72 -2.20
CA GLN A 182 14.68 -9.83 -2.57
C GLN A 182 15.98 -9.83 -1.75
N HIS A 183 16.69 -8.69 -1.69
CA HIS A 183 17.91 -8.54 -0.89
C HIS A 183 17.68 -8.83 0.58
N ARG A 184 16.55 -8.37 1.13
CA ARG A 184 16.19 -8.62 2.54
C ARG A 184 15.90 -10.09 2.81
N MET A 185 15.27 -10.78 1.87
CA MET A 185 15.00 -12.22 1.98
C MET A 185 16.30 -13.04 1.93
N ASN A 186 17.25 -12.60 1.12
CA ASN A 186 18.57 -13.23 0.98
C ASN A 186 19.54 -12.86 2.11
N GLY A 187 19.29 -11.77 2.83
CA GLY A 187 20.22 -11.24 3.83
C GLY A 187 21.38 -10.44 3.24
N ASP A 188 21.24 -9.99 1.99
CA ASP A 188 22.26 -9.27 1.25
C ASP A 188 22.50 -7.87 1.84
N LYS A 189 23.77 -7.47 1.89
CA LYS A 189 24.17 -6.09 2.20
C LYS A 189 24.51 -5.39 0.90
N VAL A 190 23.57 -4.59 0.42
CA VAL A 190 23.70 -3.84 -0.84
C VAL A 190 24.04 -2.40 -0.53
N ALA A 191 24.92 -1.80 -1.34
CA ALA A 191 25.26 -0.38 -1.21
C ALA A 191 24.03 0.50 -1.50
N PRO A 192 23.83 1.63 -0.81
CA PRO A 192 22.67 2.50 -0.99
C PRO A 192 22.42 2.94 -2.45
N GLU A 193 23.49 3.21 -3.19
CA GLU A 193 23.44 3.66 -4.58
C GLU A 193 22.93 2.54 -5.50
N VAL A 194 23.33 1.29 -5.23
CA VAL A 194 22.87 0.12 -5.97
C VAL A 194 21.40 -0.15 -5.66
N GLU A 195 21.00 -0.11 -4.38
CA GLU A 195 19.59 -0.28 -4.00
C GLU A 195 18.71 0.78 -4.67
N GLN A 196 19.17 2.04 -4.71
CA GLN A 196 18.43 3.12 -5.35
C GLN A 196 18.30 2.90 -6.87
N SER A 197 19.37 2.48 -7.53
CA SER A 197 19.37 2.19 -8.97
C SER A 197 18.43 1.03 -9.31
N GLU A 198 18.52 -0.08 -8.59
CA GLU A 198 17.65 -1.25 -8.78
C GLU A 198 16.18 -0.93 -8.50
N ARG A 199 15.91 -0.13 -7.47
CA ARG A 199 14.55 0.34 -7.17
C ARG A 199 14.01 1.18 -8.34
N ALA A 200 14.82 2.08 -8.91
CA ALA A 200 14.42 2.89 -10.07
C ALA A 200 14.17 2.03 -11.32
N LEU A 201 14.99 1.01 -11.56
CA LEU A 201 14.79 0.06 -12.67
C LEU A 201 13.51 -0.74 -12.50
N PHE A 202 13.21 -1.20 -11.28
CA PHE A 202 11.97 -1.92 -11.00
C PHE A 202 10.73 -1.06 -11.28
N TYR A 203 10.74 0.21 -10.88
CA TYR A 203 9.63 1.12 -11.17
C TYR A 203 9.48 1.39 -12.66
N ARG A 204 10.57 1.66 -13.36
CA ARG A 204 10.56 1.86 -14.80
C ARG A 204 9.98 0.64 -15.53
N TYR A 205 10.38 -0.56 -15.13
CA TYR A 205 9.82 -1.81 -15.65
C TYR A 205 8.29 -1.86 -15.50
N LEU A 206 7.75 -1.49 -14.33
CA LEU A 206 6.29 -1.44 -14.14
C LEU A 206 5.64 -0.39 -15.04
N GLU A 207 6.19 0.82 -15.08
CA GLU A 207 5.65 1.94 -15.86
C GLU A 207 5.62 1.66 -17.37
N GLU A 208 6.70 1.09 -17.92
CA GLU A 208 6.82 0.73 -19.34
C GLU A 208 5.78 -0.32 -19.73
N ASN A 209 5.62 -1.38 -18.92
CA ASN A 209 4.63 -2.44 -19.20
C ASN A 209 3.19 -1.95 -19.06
N ILE A 210 2.90 -1.11 -18.06
CA ILE A 210 1.58 -0.47 -17.93
C ILE A 210 1.28 0.40 -19.14
N THR A 211 2.24 1.24 -19.56
CA THR A 211 2.08 2.16 -20.69
C THR A 211 1.79 1.41 -21.99
N ALA A 212 2.60 0.40 -22.31
CA ALA A 212 2.41 -0.42 -23.49
C ALA A 212 1.02 -1.08 -23.52
N ALA A 213 0.61 -1.69 -22.41
CA ALA A 213 -0.67 -2.36 -22.32
C ALA A 213 -1.86 -1.40 -22.38
N VAL A 214 -1.80 -0.25 -21.71
CA VAL A 214 -2.86 0.77 -21.77
C VAL A 214 -3.08 1.27 -23.19
N ASN A 215 -1.99 1.54 -23.93
CA ASN A 215 -2.08 1.97 -25.32
C ASN A 215 -2.71 0.87 -26.19
N GLN A 216 -2.29 -0.38 -26.02
CA GLN A 216 -2.87 -1.51 -26.75
C GLN A 216 -4.38 -1.70 -26.45
N VAL A 217 -4.80 -1.58 -25.18
CA VAL A 217 -6.23 -1.65 -24.82
C VAL A 217 -7.01 -0.51 -25.49
N ARG A 218 -6.43 0.68 -25.59
CA ARG A 218 -7.08 1.83 -26.23
C ARG A 218 -7.22 1.63 -27.73
N GLU A 219 -6.17 1.22 -28.41
CA GLU A 219 -6.20 0.93 -29.86
C GLU A 219 -7.26 -0.11 -30.23
N ARG A 220 -7.40 -1.18 -29.43
CA ARG A 220 -8.45 -2.20 -29.66
C ARG A 220 -9.86 -1.66 -29.43
N SER A 221 -10.03 -0.75 -28.47
CA SER A 221 -11.32 -0.10 -28.21
C SER A 221 -11.74 0.84 -29.35
N ASP A 222 -10.75 1.46 -30.01
CA ASP A 222 -10.97 2.35 -31.16
C ASP A 222 -11.25 1.58 -32.46
N HIS A 223 -10.80 0.32 -32.55
CA HIS A 223 -11.03 -0.57 -33.69
C HIS A 223 -11.66 -1.91 -33.28
N PRO A 224 -12.97 -1.95 -32.96
CA PRO A 224 -13.66 -3.19 -32.65
C PRO A 224 -13.62 -4.13 -33.86
N THR A 225 -12.87 -5.21 -33.80
CA THR A 225 -12.96 -6.30 -34.78
C THR A 225 -14.27 -7.04 -34.54
N TRP A 226 -15.27 -6.77 -35.36
CA TRP A 226 -16.49 -7.57 -35.43
C TRP A 226 -16.13 -8.92 -36.04
N VAL A 227 -16.22 -10.00 -35.26
CA VAL A 227 -16.20 -11.39 -35.72
C VAL A 227 -17.63 -11.86 -35.92
#